data_AF-A0A8S3EZ35-F1
#
_entry.id   AF-A0A8S3EZ35-F1
#
_cell.length_a   1.000
_cell.length_b   1.000
_cell.length_c   1.000
_cell.angle_alpha   90.00
_cell.angle_beta   90.00
_cell.angle_gamma   90.00
#
_symmetry.space_group_name_H-M   'P 1'
#
loop_
_entity.id
_entity.type
_entity.pdbx_description
1 polymer ?
#
loop_
_entity_poly.entity_id
_entity_poly.type
_entity_poly.pdbx_seq_one_letter_code
_entity_poly.pdbx_strand_id
1 'polypeptide(L)'
;PCHVVYTDVRPVPLHHYIYPAGADGLHLVVDETGKFREDNFSSAMATLRDVGDAAKGDKRGRRGGFKSETNVFKIVKMIMERNLAPIIVFSFSKKDCETYACAIAKLDFNSEDEKRLVEEVFSNAIDLLSDEDKKLPQINTVLPLLKKGVGIHHSGLLPIIKETIEILFGEG
;
A
#
# COMPACT_ATOMS: atom_id res chain seq x y z
N PRO A 1 34.72 -24.27 -14.84
CA PRO A 1 33.40 -24.92 -14.67
C PRO A 1 32.39 -23.92 -14.12
N CYS A 2 31.19 -23.84 -14.70
CA CYS A 2 30.09 -22.99 -14.20
C CYS A 2 28.93 -23.90 -13.79
N HIS A 3 28.51 -23.83 -12.53
CA HIS A 3 27.38 -24.61 -12.02
C HIS A 3 26.13 -23.73 -12.02
N VAL A 4 25.01 -24.31 -12.44
CA VAL A 4 23.68 -23.69 -12.34
C VAL A 4 22.89 -24.47 -11.29
N VAL A 5 22.40 -23.77 -10.27
CA VAL A 5 21.57 -24.31 -9.20
C VAL A 5 20.22 -23.60 -9.24
N TYR A 6 19.13 -24.36 -9.27
CA TYR A 6 17.77 -23.87 -9.39
C TYR A 6 16.90 -24.46 -8.28
N THR A 7 15.94 -23.67 -7.79
CA THR A 7 14.95 -24.12 -6.80
C THR A 7 13.66 -23.31 -6.93
N ASP A 8 12.52 -23.98 -6.83
CA ASP A 8 11.19 -23.39 -6.71
C ASP A 8 10.69 -23.33 -5.25
N VAL A 9 11.54 -23.73 -4.29
CA VAL A 9 11.17 -23.76 -2.88
C VAL A 9 10.97 -22.34 -2.37
N ARG A 10 9.73 -22.02 -1.96
CA ARG A 10 9.42 -20.82 -1.19
C ARG A 10 9.42 -21.14 0.31
N PRO A 11 10.24 -20.46 1.13
CA PRO A 11 10.24 -20.65 2.58
C PRO A 11 8.90 -20.27 3.24
N VAL A 12 8.22 -19.26 2.69
CA VAL A 12 6.90 -18.81 3.15
C VAL A 12 5.87 -19.10 2.06
N PRO A 13 4.89 -19.98 2.30
CA PRO A 13 3.82 -20.25 1.34
C PRO A 13 2.96 -19.01 1.10
N LEU A 14 2.44 -18.85 -0.12
CA LEU A 14 1.68 -17.67 -0.53
C LEU A 14 0.23 -18.02 -0.86
N HIS A 15 -0.68 -17.12 -0.48
CA HIS A 15 -2.06 -17.13 -0.93
C HIS A 15 -2.26 -15.93 -1.87
N HIS A 16 -2.86 -16.17 -3.04
CA HIS A 16 -3.13 -15.12 -4.01
C HIS A 16 -4.62 -14.80 -4.03
N TYR A 17 -4.95 -13.52 -3.85
CA TYR A 17 -6.33 -13.02 -3.84
C TYR A 17 -6.57 -12.04 -4.98
N ILE A 18 -7.82 -11.96 -5.45
CA ILE A 18 -8.31 -10.90 -6.34
C ILE A 18 -9.35 -10.07 -5.57
N TYR A 19 -9.24 -8.74 -5.67
CA TYR A 19 -10.26 -7.80 -5.22
C TYR A 19 -10.88 -7.10 -6.44
N PRO A 20 -12.08 -7.51 -6.88
CA PRO A 20 -12.78 -6.82 -7.96
C PRO A 20 -13.12 -5.37 -7.58
N ALA A 21 -12.95 -4.44 -8.51
CA ALA A 21 -13.42 -3.07 -8.30
C ALA A 21 -14.95 -3.08 -8.09
N GLY A 22 -15.41 -2.51 -6.97
CA GLY A 22 -16.83 -2.50 -6.61
C GLY A 22 -17.31 -3.72 -5.83
N ALA A 23 -16.44 -4.69 -5.53
CA ALA A 23 -16.76 -5.79 -4.62
C ALA A 23 -16.57 -5.42 -3.15
N ASP A 24 -17.15 -6.24 -2.27
CA ASP A 24 -17.01 -6.12 -0.81
C ASP A 24 -15.97 -7.10 -0.22
N GLY A 25 -15.26 -7.87 -1.04
CA GLY A 25 -14.38 -8.94 -0.55
C GLY A 25 -13.26 -9.40 -1.48
N LEU A 26 -12.34 -10.15 -0.87
CA LEU A 26 -11.21 -10.82 -1.53
C LEU A 26 -11.60 -12.23 -1.96
N HIS A 27 -11.22 -12.62 -3.17
CA HIS A 27 -11.41 -13.96 -3.72
C HIS A 27 -10.08 -14.71 -3.74
N LEU A 28 -9.94 -15.81 -2.99
CA LEU A 28 -8.74 -16.66 -3.02
C LEU A 28 -8.67 -17.40 -4.36
N VAL A 29 -7.69 -17.08 -5.22
CA VAL A 29 -7.55 -17.66 -6.56
C VAL A 29 -6.42 -18.67 -6.67
N VAL A 30 -5.40 -18.58 -5.82
CA VAL A 30 -4.35 -19.60 -5.68
C VAL A 30 -4.06 -19.80 -4.21
N ASP A 31 -4.10 -21.04 -3.74
CA ASP A 31 -3.80 -21.37 -2.34
C ASP A 31 -2.31 -21.68 -2.11
N GLU A 32 -1.95 -21.96 -0.86
CA GLU A 32 -0.58 -22.17 -0.42
C GLU A 32 0.12 -23.37 -1.09
N THR A 33 -0.66 -24.29 -1.67
CA THR A 33 -0.15 -25.44 -2.42
C THR A 33 0.13 -25.13 -3.89
N GLY A 34 -0.18 -23.91 -4.34
CA GLY A 34 -0.13 -23.51 -5.74
C GLY A 34 -1.35 -23.94 -6.55
N LYS A 35 -2.41 -24.45 -5.91
CA LYS A 35 -3.63 -24.89 -6.60
C LYS A 35 -4.48 -23.67 -6.99
N PHE A 36 -4.73 -23.54 -8.29
CA PHE A 36 -5.63 -22.52 -8.83
C PHE A 36 -7.11 -22.88 -8.57
N ARG A 37 -7.90 -21.89 -8.15
CA ARG A 37 -9.33 -22.00 -7.85
C ARG A 37 -10.16 -21.29 -8.90
N GLU A 38 -10.50 -22.02 -9.95
CA GLU A 38 -11.20 -21.49 -11.13
C GLU A 38 -12.58 -20.91 -10.80
N ASP A 39 -13.33 -21.51 -9.88
CA ASP A 39 -14.64 -21.01 -9.45
C ASP A 39 -14.53 -19.63 -8.81
N ASN A 40 -13.54 -19.43 -7.95
CA ASN A 40 -13.30 -18.16 -7.27
C ASN A 40 -12.84 -17.08 -8.25
N PHE A 41 -11.98 -17.45 -9.20
CA PHE A 41 -11.55 -16.56 -10.28
C PHE A 41 -12.74 -16.14 -11.15
N SER A 42 -13.57 -17.09 -11.57
CA SER A 42 -14.75 -16.83 -12.39
C SER A 42 -15.76 -15.93 -11.69
N SER A 43 -15.98 -16.15 -10.38
CA SER A 43 -16.80 -15.30 -9.53
C SER A 43 -16.24 -13.87 -9.46
N ALA A 44 -14.94 -13.70 -9.23
CA ALA A 44 -14.29 -12.39 -9.20
C ALA A 44 -14.42 -11.63 -10.53
N MET A 45 -14.27 -12.35 -11.66
CA MET A 45 -14.41 -11.77 -12.99
C MET A 45 -15.86 -11.40 -13.33
N ALA A 46 -16.85 -12.15 -12.84
CA ALA A 46 -18.26 -11.81 -13.00
C ALA A 46 -18.58 -10.47 -12.32
N THR A 47 -18.12 -10.25 -11.09
CA THR A 47 -18.32 -8.97 -10.37
C THR A 47 -17.72 -7.78 -11.12
N LEU A 48 -16.53 -7.95 -11.72
CA LEU A 48 -15.93 -6.90 -12.56
C LEU A 48 -16.79 -6.55 -13.79
N ARG A 49 -17.41 -7.55 -14.43
CA ARG A 49 -18.26 -7.35 -15.61
C ARG A 49 -19.53 -6.59 -15.25
N ASP A 50 -20.20 -6.99 -14.16
CA ASP A 50 -21.44 -6.35 -13.71
C ASP A 50 -21.25 -4.85 -13.42
N VAL A 51 -20.13 -4.49 -12.79
CA VAL A 51 -19.76 -3.08 -12.54
C VAL A 51 -19.48 -2.34 -13.85
N GLY A 52 -18.78 -2.99 -14.78
CA GLY A 52 -18.47 -2.41 -16.11
C GLY A 52 -19.71 -2.17 -16.96
N ASP A 53 -20.71 -3.06 -16.90
CA ASP A 53 -21.95 -2.93 -17.65
C ASP A 53 -22.91 -1.91 -17.02
N ALA A 54 -22.96 -1.83 -15.68
CA ALA A 54 -23.68 -0.76 -14.97
C ALA A 54 -23.12 0.64 -15.33
N ALA A 55 -21.80 0.78 -15.47
CA ALA A 55 -21.17 2.04 -15.86
C ALA A 55 -21.45 2.47 -17.31
N LYS A 56 -21.74 1.53 -18.21
CA LYS A 56 -22.09 1.83 -19.62
C LYS A 56 -23.54 2.30 -19.81
N GLY A 57 -24.43 1.96 -18.89
CA GLY A 57 -25.84 2.37 -18.90
C GLY A 57 -26.07 3.82 -18.48
N ASP A 58 -25.12 4.44 -17.76
CA ASP A 58 -25.27 5.78 -17.20
C ASP A 58 -24.70 6.88 -18.13
N LYS A 59 -25.37 7.09 -19.29
CA LYS A 59 -25.10 8.23 -20.20
C LYS A 59 -25.86 9.50 -19.84
N ARG A 60 -26.31 9.68 -18.59
CA ARG A 60 -26.99 10.91 -18.14
C ARG A 60 -26.36 11.47 -16.87
N GLY A 61 -25.29 12.24 -17.11
CA GLY A 61 -24.79 13.34 -16.29
C GLY A 61 -25.15 13.34 -14.81
N ARG A 62 -24.22 12.86 -13.97
CA ARG A 62 -24.24 13.17 -12.53
C ARG A 62 -22.98 13.93 -12.13
N ARG A 63 -23.09 15.25 -12.21
CA ARG A 63 -22.28 16.19 -11.43
C ARG A 63 -22.74 16.05 -9.97
N GLY A 64 -21.87 15.54 -9.10
CA GLY A 64 -22.00 15.62 -7.64
C GLY A 64 -22.63 14.41 -6.93
N GLY A 65 -21.90 13.86 -5.95
CA GLY A 65 -22.45 12.95 -4.93
C GLY A 65 -21.48 11.89 -4.43
N PHE A 66 -20.89 12.13 -3.25
CA PHE A 66 -19.99 11.26 -2.46
C PHE A 66 -18.70 10.77 -3.15
N LYS A 67 -17.54 11.30 -2.71
CA LYS A 67 -16.25 10.62 -2.88
C LYS A 67 -16.33 9.31 -2.09
N SER A 68 -16.76 8.23 -2.74
CA SER A 68 -16.59 6.89 -2.19
C SER A 68 -15.11 6.68 -1.85
N GLU A 69 -14.84 6.03 -0.73
CA GLU A 69 -13.48 5.65 -0.36
C GLU A 69 -12.84 4.86 -1.51
N THR A 70 -11.56 5.13 -1.80
CA THR A 70 -10.86 4.39 -2.84
C THR A 70 -10.81 2.91 -2.47
N ASN A 71 -10.82 2.03 -3.48
CA ASN A 71 -10.68 0.59 -3.24
C ASN A 71 -9.42 0.28 -2.41
N VAL A 72 -8.32 1.01 -2.66
CA VAL A 72 -7.08 0.91 -1.87
C VAL A 72 -7.33 1.19 -0.39
N PHE A 73 -8.06 2.27 -0.05
CA PHE A 73 -8.39 2.58 1.34
C PHE A 73 -9.19 1.46 2.00
N LYS A 74 -10.21 0.93 1.31
CA LYS A 74 -11.05 -0.17 1.82
C LYS A 74 -10.23 -1.45 2.05
N ILE A 75 -9.34 -1.80 1.11
CA ILE A 75 -8.47 -2.98 1.21
C ILE A 75 -7.50 -2.82 2.38
N VAL A 76 -6.82 -1.68 2.49
CA VAL A 76 -5.88 -1.42 3.58
C VAL A 76 -6.59 -1.49 4.92
N LYS A 77 -7.74 -0.83 5.07
CA LYS A 77 -8.55 -0.89 6.28
C LYS A 77 -8.92 -2.34 6.65
N MET A 78 -9.43 -3.12 5.68
CA MET A 78 -9.78 -4.53 5.88
C MET A 78 -8.58 -5.38 6.33
N ILE A 79 -7.41 -5.16 5.73
CA ILE A 79 -6.17 -5.90 6.09
C ILE A 79 -5.74 -5.54 7.52
N MET A 80 -5.73 -4.26 7.86
CA MET A 80 -5.32 -3.81 9.20
C MET A 80 -6.28 -4.35 10.28
N GLU A 81 -7.58 -4.33 10.04
CA GLU A 81 -8.59 -4.93 10.94
C GLU A 81 -8.43 -6.45 11.13
N ARG A 82 -7.78 -7.13 10.18
CA ARG A 82 -7.49 -8.58 10.23
C ARG A 82 -6.10 -8.90 10.78
N ASN A 83 -5.35 -7.90 11.27
CA ASN A 83 -3.98 -8.05 11.77
C ASN A 83 -3.04 -8.69 10.74
N LEU A 84 -3.18 -8.33 9.46
CA LEU A 84 -2.31 -8.79 8.36
C LEU A 84 -1.22 -7.77 8.01
N ALA A 85 -0.87 -6.89 8.96
CA ALA A 85 0.26 -5.97 8.85
C ALA A 85 1.60 -6.71 9.08
N PRO A 86 2.73 -6.24 8.51
CA PRO A 86 2.86 -5.08 7.61
C PRO A 86 2.37 -5.36 6.19
N ILE A 87 2.06 -4.30 5.43
CA ILE A 87 1.66 -4.41 4.01
C ILE A 87 2.46 -3.50 3.09
N ILE A 88 2.68 -3.98 1.87
CA ILE A 88 3.29 -3.20 0.79
C ILE A 88 2.24 -3.01 -0.32
N VAL A 89 1.93 -1.76 -0.64
CA VAL A 89 1.02 -1.40 -1.74
C VAL A 89 1.84 -0.92 -2.93
N PHE A 90 1.81 -1.68 -4.02
CA PHE A 90 2.49 -1.31 -5.25
C PHE A 90 1.62 -0.42 -6.14
N SER A 91 2.23 0.61 -6.72
CA SER A 91 1.67 1.40 -7.82
C SER A 91 2.76 1.73 -8.83
N PHE A 92 2.40 1.78 -10.10
CA PHE A 92 3.32 2.14 -11.20
C PHE A 92 3.42 3.66 -11.41
N SER A 93 2.77 4.47 -10.58
CA SER A 93 2.76 5.93 -10.65
C SER A 93 3.22 6.51 -9.32
N LYS A 94 4.31 7.30 -9.35
CA LYS A 94 4.83 8.04 -8.18
C LYS A 94 3.72 8.89 -7.53
N LYS A 95 2.93 9.55 -8.38
CA LYS A 95 1.79 10.39 -7.96
C LYS A 95 0.70 9.58 -7.25
N ASP A 96 0.44 8.36 -7.71
CA ASP A 96 -0.59 7.52 -7.11
C ASP A 96 -0.13 6.97 -5.74
N CYS A 97 1.16 6.65 -5.58
CA CYS A 97 1.72 6.30 -4.27
C CYS A 97 1.45 7.39 -3.23
N GLU A 98 1.76 8.65 -3.56
CA GLU A 98 1.51 9.79 -2.67
C GLU A 98 0.01 10.01 -2.43
N THR A 99 -0.82 9.89 -3.47
CA THR A 99 -2.28 10.05 -3.37
C THR A 99 -2.90 8.99 -2.46
N TYR A 100 -2.47 7.73 -2.58
CA TYR A 100 -2.95 6.64 -1.73
C TYR A 100 -2.46 6.79 -0.30
N ALA A 101 -1.19 7.16 -0.07
CA ALA A 101 -0.67 7.41 1.26
C ALA A 101 -1.45 8.51 1.99
N CYS A 102 -1.72 9.64 1.33
CA CYS A 102 -2.56 10.71 1.89
C CYS A 102 -4.00 10.25 2.20
N ALA A 103 -4.56 9.37 1.37
CA ALA A 103 -5.90 8.82 1.63
C ALA A 103 -5.92 7.88 2.84
N ILE A 104 -4.89 7.04 2.98
CA ILE A 104 -4.72 6.06 4.06
C ILE A 104 -4.40 6.75 5.39
N ALA A 105 -3.58 7.80 5.37
CA ALA A 105 -3.16 8.59 6.53
C ALA A 105 -4.29 9.37 7.24
N LYS A 106 -5.56 9.11 6.89
CA LYS A 106 -6.73 9.44 7.70
C LYS A 106 -6.87 8.49 8.91
N LEU A 107 -6.30 7.30 8.80
CA LEU A 107 -6.15 6.32 9.86
C LEU A 107 -4.81 6.53 10.56
N ASP A 108 -4.69 6.00 11.77
CA ASP A 108 -3.49 6.05 12.59
C ASP A 108 -3.17 4.63 13.05
N PHE A 109 -2.03 4.11 12.62
CA PHE A 109 -1.62 2.73 12.86
C PHE A 109 -0.54 2.60 13.92
N ASN A 110 0.04 3.71 14.35
CA ASN A 110 1.07 3.73 15.37
C ASN A 110 0.49 4.14 16.73
N SER A 111 0.96 3.47 17.77
CA SER A 111 0.89 3.92 19.14
C SER A 111 1.70 5.21 19.36
N GLU A 112 1.49 5.86 20.51
CA GLU A 112 2.27 7.04 20.89
C GLU A 112 3.75 6.72 21.12
N ASP A 113 4.09 5.48 21.45
CA ASP A 113 5.48 5.03 21.63
C ASP A 113 6.17 4.87 20.27
N GLU A 114 5.51 4.22 19.31
CA GLU A 114 5.99 4.07 17.94
C GLU A 114 6.12 5.43 17.25
N LYS A 115 5.20 6.37 17.50
CA LYS A 115 5.30 7.75 17.01
C LYS A 115 6.57 8.45 17.48
N ARG A 116 6.94 8.26 18.74
CA ARG A 116 8.16 8.85 19.31
C ARG A 116 9.41 8.22 18.70
N LEU A 117 9.42 6.90 18.56
CA LEU A 117 10.52 6.18 17.91
C LEU A 117 10.71 6.65 16.46
N VAL A 118 9.62 6.73 15.68
CA VAL A 118 9.65 7.22 14.30
C VAL A 118 10.21 8.63 14.23
N GLU A 119 9.77 9.52 15.12
CA GLU A 119 10.24 10.90 15.17
C GLU A 119 11.72 11.02 15.55
N GLU A 120 12.20 10.18 16.48
CA GLU A 120 13.61 10.11 16.86
C GLU A 120 14.48 9.64 15.70
N VAL A 121 14.14 8.49 15.09
CA VAL A 121 14.88 7.93 13.96
C VAL A 121 14.90 8.90 12.77
N PHE A 122 13.75 9.51 12.45
CA PHE A 122 13.65 10.47 11.36
C PHE A 122 14.46 11.74 11.65
N SER A 123 14.37 12.30 12.85
CA SER A 123 15.14 13.49 13.24
C SER A 123 16.64 13.23 13.17
N ASN A 124 17.11 12.09 13.67
CA ASN A 124 18.51 11.70 13.62
C ASN A 124 19.04 11.60 12.18
N ALA A 125 18.22 11.08 11.26
CA ALA A 125 18.60 11.01 9.85
C ALA A 125 18.65 12.41 9.21
N ILE A 126 17.62 13.23 9.43
CA ILE A 126 17.51 14.58 8.86
C ILE A 126 18.56 15.53 9.44
N ASP A 127 19.06 15.29 10.65
CA ASP A 127 20.10 16.11 11.28
C ASP A 127 21.45 16.08 10.57
N LEU A 128 21.67 15.10 9.69
CA LEU A 128 22.83 15.05 8.79
C LEU A 128 22.77 16.06 7.64
N LEU A 129 21.58 16.63 7.37
CA LEU A 129 21.37 17.60 6.30
C LEU A 129 21.70 19.03 6.74
N SER A 130 21.96 19.90 5.76
CA SER A 130 22.10 21.33 6.01
C SER A 130 20.77 21.95 6.47
N ASP A 131 20.81 23.07 7.20
CA ASP A 131 19.59 23.77 7.64
C ASP A 131 18.70 24.26 6.49
N GLU A 132 19.28 24.45 5.30
CA GLU A 132 18.54 24.77 4.08
C GLU A 132 17.79 23.53 3.55
N ASP A 133 18.47 22.39 3.49
CA ASP A 133 17.87 21.13 3.03
C ASP A 133 16.78 20.63 3.97
N LYS A 134 16.93 20.81 5.29
CA LYS A 134 15.90 20.47 6.29
C LYS A 134 14.56 21.17 6.02
N LYS A 135 14.56 22.30 5.33
CA LYS A 135 13.35 23.08 4.99
C LYS A 135 12.66 22.60 3.71
N LEU A 136 13.22 21.60 3.01
CA LEU A 136 12.63 21.07 1.78
C LEU A 136 11.21 20.53 2.04
N PRO A 137 10.22 20.85 1.17
CA PRO A 137 8.83 20.45 1.37
C PRO A 137 8.62 18.94 1.55
N GLN A 138 9.45 18.13 0.90
CA GLN A 138 9.35 16.67 0.96
C GLN A 138 9.62 16.14 2.38
N ILE A 139 10.56 16.73 3.11
CA ILE A 139 10.88 16.35 4.51
C ILE A 139 9.66 16.60 5.40
N ASN A 140 9.07 17.79 5.29
CA ASN A 140 7.91 18.21 6.09
C ASN A 140 6.64 17.41 5.77
N THR A 141 6.52 16.86 4.56
CA THR A 141 5.34 16.09 4.14
C THR A 141 5.42 14.63 4.56
N VAL A 142 6.63 14.06 4.66
CA VAL A 142 6.83 12.63 4.93
C VAL A 142 6.68 12.30 6.41
N LEU A 143 7.26 13.10 7.32
CA LEU A 143 7.21 12.81 8.76
C LEU A 143 5.78 12.62 9.30
N PRO A 144 4.78 13.46 8.97
CA PRO A 144 3.40 13.24 9.41
C PRO A 144 2.77 11.93 8.92
N LEU A 145 3.20 11.41 7.77
CA LEU A 145 2.74 10.11 7.26
C LEU A 145 3.40 8.97 8.04
N LEU A 146 4.71 9.05 8.25
CA LEU A 146 5.46 8.03 8.99
C LEU A 146 4.98 7.89 10.43
N LYS A 147 4.69 9.02 11.10
CA LYS A 147 4.12 8.99 12.46
C LYS A 147 2.77 8.26 12.53
N LYS A 148 2.06 8.10 11.42
CA LYS A 148 0.80 7.33 11.36
C LYS A 148 0.99 5.88 10.91
N GLY A 149 2.23 5.43 10.74
CA GLY A 149 2.56 4.11 10.20
C GLY A 149 2.37 4.02 8.68
N VAL A 150 2.46 5.14 7.94
CA VAL A 150 2.29 5.17 6.48
C VAL A 150 3.57 5.65 5.81
N GLY A 151 4.28 4.74 5.13
CA GLY A 151 5.45 5.05 4.31
C GLY A 151 5.13 5.23 2.82
N ILE A 152 5.95 6.02 2.12
CA ILE A 152 5.98 6.09 0.66
C ILE A 152 7.38 5.74 0.16
N HIS A 153 7.48 4.96 -0.92
CA HIS A 153 8.78 4.60 -1.50
C HIS A 153 8.72 4.64 -3.03
N HIS A 154 9.51 5.53 -3.63
CA HIS A 154 9.69 5.61 -5.08
C HIS A 154 10.94 6.42 -5.42
N SER A 155 11.39 6.34 -6.68
CA SER A 155 12.59 7.04 -7.19
C SER A 155 12.48 8.57 -7.24
N GLY A 156 11.40 9.18 -6.73
CA GLY A 156 11.25 10.63 -6.63
C GLY A 156 11.56 11.19 -5.25
N LEU A 157 11.83 10.32 -4.27
CA LEU A 157 12.19 10.72 -2.91
C LEU A 157 13.70 10.94 -2.80
N LEU A 158 14.09 11.89 -1.93
CA LEU A 158 15.47 12.09 -1.54
C LEU A 158 16.07 10.77 -1.02
N PRO A 159 17.32 10.43 -1.38
CA PRO A 159 17.97 9.19 -0.94
C PRO A 159 17.87 8.95 0.57
N ILE A 160 18.19 9.97 1.37
CA ILE A 160 18.13 9.90 2.84
C ILE A 160 16.73 9.58 3.38
N ILE A 161 15.67 10.07 2.72
CA ILE A 161 14.30 9.78 3.10
C ILE A 161 13.96 8.32 2.77
N LYS A 162 14.38 7.81 1.59
CA LYS A 162 14.14 6.41 1.23
C LYS A 162 14.81 5.46 2.22
N GLU A 163 16.07 5.71 2.54
CA GLU A 163 16.84 4.90 3.49
C GLU A 163 16.20 4.93 4.88
N THR A 164 15.75 6.10 5.35
CA THR A 164 15.03 6.21 6.63
C THR A 164 13.74 5.39 6.63
N ILE A 165 12.98 5.39 5.53
CA ILE A 165 11.74 4.61 5.39
C ILE A 165 12.04 3.11 5.36
N GLU A 166 13.11 2.69 4.68
CA GLU A 166 13.56 1.30 4.65
C GLU A 166 14.00 0.80 6.03
N ILE A 167 14.69 1.66 6.81
CA ILE A 167 15.05 1.37 8.20
C ILE A 167 13.80 1.20 9.06
N LEU A 168 12.89 2.18 9.03
CA LEU A 168 11.66 2.12 9.82
C LEU A 168 10.84 0.86 9.48
N PHE A 169 10.67 0.54 8.20
CA PHE A 169 9.97 -0.67 7.77
C PHE A 169 10.64 -1.98 8.22
N GLY A 170 11.97 -1.97 8.39
CA GLY A 170 12.72 -3.12 8.91
C GLY A 170 12.56 -3.32 10.42
N GLU A 171 12.31 -2.24 11.16
CA GLU A 171 12.12 -2.26 12.63
C GLU A 171 10.68 -2.55 13.04
N GLY A 172 9.68 -2.32 12.16
CA GLY A 172 8.27 -2.63 12.38
C GLY A 172 7.35 -1.50 11.97
#